data_AF-A0A383DX28-F1
#
_entry.id   AF-A0A383DX28-F1
#
_cell.length_a   1.000
_cell.length_b   1.000
_cell.length_c   1.000
_cell.angle_alpha   90.00
_cell.angle_beta   90.00
_cell.angle_gamma   90.00
#
_symmetry.space_group_name_H-M   'P 1'
#
loop_
_entity.id
_entity.type
_entity.pdbx_description
1 polymer ?
#
loop_
_entity_poly.entity_id
_entity_poly.type
_entity_poly.pdbx_seq_one_letter_code
_entity_poly.pdbx_strand_id
1 'polypeptide(L)'
;IASILIGVAVTCFSSLKFIYHQGAFNLERWVYNIGYHGLNKANSAIQNPYDPNLPAILSSGFGAAITGFLLYMRHRFLWWPFHPIGYIVGVTYAPCHLWFSTLLGWGIKILVLKFFGVGAYHRFRPMFLGLIIGEYFMSASWVFVGLFTRVSYWGLPH
;
A
#
# COMPACT_ATOMS: atom_id res chain seq x y z
N ILE A 1 5.07 15.88 17.53
CA ILE A 1 3.59 15.71 17.55
C ILE A 1 2.91 16.87 16.86
N ALA A 2 3.10 18.13 17.29
CA ALA A 2 2.53 19.30 16.61
C ALA A 2 2.89 19.38 15.12
N SER A 3 4.14 19.13 14.73
CA SER A 3 4.58 19.07 13.33
C SER A 3 3.84 18.03 12.48
N ILE A 4 3.53 16.88 13.06
CA ILE A 4 2.79 15.80 12.38
C ILE A 4 1.36 16.24 12.14
N LEU A 5 0.71 16.81 13.16
CA LEU A 5 -0.67 17.30 13.06
C LEU A 5 -0.79 18.42 12.02
N ILE A 6 0.16 19.36 12.01
CA ILE A 6 0.22 20.44 11.02
C ILE A 6 0.43 19.86 9.62
N GLY A 7 1.37 18.91 9.45
CA GLY A 7 1.61 18.28 8.16
C GLY A 7 0.38 17.56 7.61
N VAL A 8 -0.34 16.82 8.46
CA VAL A 8 -1.58 16.15 8.09
C VAL A 8 -2.65 17.16 7.67
N ALA A 9 -2.86 18.22 8.46
CA ALA A 9 -3.83 19.27 8.13
C ALA A 9 -3.50 19.95 6.80
N VAL A 10 -2.25 20.39 6.62
CA VAL A 10 -1.78 21.05 5.38
C VAL A 10 -1.95 20.13 4.18
N THR A 11 -1.62 18.85 4.32
CA THR A 11 -1.77 17.87 3.23
C THR A 11 -3.23 17.70 2.84
N CYS A 12 -4.14 17.56 3.82
CA CYS A 12 -5.58 17.48 3.57
C CYS A 12 -6.13 18.73 2.87
N PHE A 13 -5.76 19.93 3.33
CA PHE A 13 -6.25 21.17 2.73
C PHE A 13 -5.67 21.39 1.33
N SER A 14 -4.38 21.12 1.13
CA SER A 14 -3.71 21.28 -0.16
C SER A 14 -4.26 20.31 -1.20
N SER A 15 -4.47 19.05 -0.84
CA SER A 15 -5.01 18.04 -1.75
C SER A 15 -6.45 18.36 -2.15
N LEU A 16 -7.30 18.78 -1.21
CA LEU A 16 -8.66 19.21 -1.54
C LEU A 16 -8.64 20.39 -2.51
N LYS A 17 -7.90 21.45 -2.19
CA LYS A 17 -7.82 22.65 -3.03
C LYS A 17 -7.34 22.34 -4.44
N PHE A 18 -6.37 21.43 -4.57
CA PHE A 18 -5.86 20.95 -5.84
C PHE A 18 -6.93 20.22 -6.67
N ILE A 19 -7.67 19.30 -6.04
CA ILE A 19 -8.76 18.54 -6.69
C ILE A 19 -9.88 19.46 -7.16
N TYR A 20 -10.28 20.43 -6.33
CA TYR A 20 -11.33 21.39 -6.67
C TYR A 20 -10.91 22.36 -7.78
N HIS A 21 -9.63 22.74 -7.86
CA HIS A 21 -9.16 23.69 -8.87
C HIS A 21 -8.97 23.05 -10.24
N GLN A 22 -8.45 21.82 -10.31
CA GLN A 22 -8.22 21.13 -11.59
C GLN A 22 -9.45 20.37 -12.08
N GLY A 23 -10.40 20.10 -11.18
CA GLY A 23 -11.56 19.25 -11.45
C GLY A 23 -11.17 17.77 -11.34
N ALA A 24 -11.94 17.02 -10.55
CA ALA A 24 -11.67 15.60 -10.30
C ALA A 24 -11.53 14.76 -11.59
N PHE A 25 -12.26 15.12 -12.66
CA PHE A 25 -12.20 14.40 -13.94
C PHE A 25 -10.94 14.63 -14.76
N ASN A 26 -10.21 15.74 -14.53
CA ASN A 26 -8.94 16.02 -15.20
C ASN A 26 -7.74 15.43 -14.44
N LEU A 27 -8.00 14.83 -13.27
CA LEU A 27 -6.98 14.19 -12.46
C LEU A 27 -6.92 12.70 -12.77
N GLU A 28 -5.75 12.11 -12.48
CA GLU A 28 -5.57 10.68 -12.64
C GLU A 28 -6.55 9.92 -11.73
N ARG A 29 -7.11 8.84 -12.29
CA ARG A 29 -8.28 8.15 -11.71
C ARG A 29 -8.04 7.74 -10.26
N TRP A 30 -6.86 7.24 -9.92
CA TRP A 30 -6.51 6.78 -8.57
C TRP A 30 -6.66 7.87 -7.50
N VAL A 31 -6.37 9.13 -7.82
CA VAL A 31 -6.39 10.26 -6.88
C VAL A 31 -7.77 10.52 -6.31
N TYR A 32 -8.82 10.38 -7.12
CA TYR A 32 -10.21 10.63 -6.69
C TYR A 32 -11.08 9.36 -6.64
N ASN A 33 -10.60 8.22 -7.15
CA ASN A 33 -11.36 6.96 -7.24
C ASN A 33 -11.87 6.50 -5.88
N ILE A 34 -11.07 6.67 -4.82
CA ILE A 34 -11.38 6.11 -3.49
C ILE A 34 -12.64 6.77 -2.92
N GLY A 35 -12.71 8.10 -2.98
CA GLY A 35 -13.88 8.87 -2.55
C GLY A 35 -15.08 8.64 -3.47
N TYR A 36 -14.86 8.65 -4.78
CA TYR A 36 -15.90 8.41 -5.78
C TYR A 36 -16.54 7.02 -5.62
N HIS A 37 -15.75 5.95 -5.51
CA HIS A 37 -16.27 4.60 -5.32
C HIS A 37 -17.02 4.43 -3.99
N GLY A 38 -16.55 5.03 -2.90
CA GLY A 38 -17.24 4.97 -1.61
C GLY A 38 -18.62 5.64 -1.66
N LEU A 39 -18.68 6.87 -2.17
CA LEU A 39 -19.92 7.63 -2.31
C LEU A 39 -20.88 6.98 -3.31
N ASN A 40 -20.38 6.50 -4.44
CA ASN A 40 -21.22 5.88 -5.45
C ASN A 40 -21.78 4.52 -4.98
N LYS A 41 -21.01 3.77 -4.18
CA LYS A 41 -21.52 2.56 -3.49
C LYS A 41 -22.62 2.91 -2.49
N ALA A 42 -22.43 3.96 -1.68
CA ALA A 42 -23.45 4.40 -0.73
C ALA A 42 -24.73 4.87 -1.44
N ASN A 43 -24.59 5.69 -2.49
CA ASN A 43 -25.71 6.16 -3.29
C ASN A 43 -26.43 5.01 -3.99
N SER A 44 -25.69 4.06 -4.57
CA SER A 44 -26.25 2.86 -5.18
C SER A 44 -26.99 1.99 -4.17
N ALA A 45 -26.48 1.84 -2.94
CA ALA A 45 -27.14 1.08 -1.88
C ALA A 45 -28.44 1.74 -1.39
N ILE A 46 -28.52 3.08 -1.41
CA ILE A 46 -29.74 3.83 -1.07
C ILE A 46 -30.79 3.70 -2.18
N GLN A 47 -30.37 3.84 -3.44
CA GLN A 47 -31.28 3.82 -4.59
C GLN A 47 -31.73 2.40 -4.98
N ASN A 48 -30.89 1.40 -4.72
CA ASN A 48 -31.16 -0.01 -5.01
C ASN A 48 -30.88 -0.84 -3.75
N PRO A 49 -31.85 -0.93 -2.82
CA PRO A 49 -31.75 -1.83 -1.69
C PRO A 49 -31.57 -3.25 -2.22
N TYR A 50 -30.42 -3.86 -1.91
CA TYR A 50 -30.13 -5.23 -2.27
C TYR A 50 -30.30 -6.13 -1.05
N ASP A 51 -30.76 -7.37 -1.27
CA ASP A 51 -30.86 -8.36 -0.21
C ASP A 51 -29.48 -8.65 0.41
N PRO A 52 -29.41 -9.05 1.69
CA PRO A 52 -28.15 -9.40 2.34
C PRO A 52 -27.39 -10.42 1.49
N ASN A 53 -26.21 -10.04 1.03
CA ASN A 53 -25.34 -10.94 0.27
C ASN A 53 -24.74 -11.96 1.25
N LEU A 54 -25.52 -13.02 1.51
CA LEU A 54 -25.18 -14.13 2.39
C LEU A 54 -23.80 -14.73 2.06
N PRO A 55 -23.44 -15.00 0.78
CA PRO A 55 -22.08 -15.44 0.43
C PRO A 55 -20.97 -14.48 0.87
N ALA A 56 -21.17 -13.16 0.73
CA ALA A 56 -20.19 -12.17 1.16
C ALA A 56 -20.09 -12.06 2.69
N ILE A 57 -21.20 -12.19 3.41
CA ILE A 57 -21.23 -12.20 4.87
C ILE A 57 -20.52 -13.45 5.41
N LEU A 58 -20.83 -14.62 4.84
CA LEU A 58 -20.22 -15.89 5.22
C LEU A 58 -18.71 -15.90 4.94
N SER A 59 -18.27 -15.42 3.78
CA SER A 59 -16.84 -15.34 3.45
C SER A 59 -16.09 -14.35 4.35
N SER A 60 -16.70 -13.21 4.68
CA SER A 60 -16.15 -12.24 5.63
C SER A 60 -16.05 -12.82 7.05
N GLY A 61 -17.09 -13.51 7.51
CA GLY A 61 -17.11 -14.20 8.80
C GLY A 61 -16.06 -15.32 8.87
N PHE A 62 -15.89 -16.08 7.78
CA PHE A 62 -14.87 -17.12 7.68
C PHE A 62 -13.45 -16.54 7.72
N GLY A 63 -13.19 -15.45 6.98
CA GLY A 63 -11.92 -14.73 7.03
C GLY A 63 -11.61 -14.15 8.42
N ALA A 64 -12.63 -13.61 9.08
CA ALA A 64 -12.52 -13.12 10.46
C ALA A 64 -12.21 -14.27 11.44
N ALA A 65 -12.86 -15.42 11.28
CA ALA A 65 -12.62 -16.61 12.11
C ALA A 65 -11.19 -17.15 11.93
N ILE A 66 -10.69 -17.25 10.69
CA ILE A 66 -9.31 -17.67 10.41
C ILE A 66 -8.32 -16.68 11.02
N THR A 67 -8.54 -15.38 10.82
CA THR A 67 -7.66 -14.33 11.36
C THR A 67 -7.64 -14.36 12.89
N GLY A 68 -8.81 -14.50 13.51
CA GLY A 68 -8.96 -14.63 14.97
C GLY A 68 -8.29 -15.90 15.51
N PHE A 69 -8.43 -17.03 14.79
CA PHE A 69 -7.75 -18.27 15.13
C PHE A 69 -6.21 -18.13 15.07
N LEU A 70 -5.68 -17.52 14.01
CA LEU A 70 -4.24 -17.25 13.87
C LEU A 70 -3.74 -16.33 14.99
N LEU A 71 -4.52 -15.31 15.35
CA LEU A 71 -4.19 -14.39 16.44
C LEU A 71 -4.18 -15.12 17.79
N TYR A 72 -5.18 -15.95 18.06
CA TYR A 72 -5.28 -16.75 19.28
C TYR A 72 -4.14 -17.76 19.40
N MET A 73 -3.84 -18.49 18.32
CA MET A 73 -2.71 -19.44 18.26
C MET A 73 -1.38 -18.74 18.50
N ARG A 74 -1.18 -17.52 17.96
CA ARG A 74 0.02 -16.72 18.21
C ARG A 74 0.12 -16.25 19.66
N HIS A 75 -0.99 -15.89 20.30
CA HIS A 75 -0.98 -15.53 21.72
C HIS A 75 -0.70 -16.71 22.64
N ARG A 76 -1.13 -17.93 22.26
CA ARG A 76 -0.93 -19.14 23.07
C ARG A 76 0.41 -19.82 22.83
N PHE A 77 0.93 -19.78 21.60
CA PHE A 77 2.15 -20.47 21.19
C PHE A 77 3.16 -19.47 20.60
N LEU A 78 4.10 -19.04 21.44
CA LEU A 78 5.21 -18.14 21.05
C LEU A 78 6.12 -18.72 19.94
N TRP A 79 6.10 -20.05 19.73
CA TRP A 79 6.88 -20.70 18.67
C TRP A 79 6.22 -20.67 17.29
N TRP A 80 4.96 -20.23 17.17
CA TRP A 80 4.16 -20.49 15.97
C TRP A 80 4.70 -19.71 14.76
N PRO A 81 5.12 -20.38 13.66
CA PRO A 81 5.83 -19.73 12.55
C PRO A 81 4.92 -18.91 11.62
N PHE A 82 3.61 -19.16 11.64
CA PHE A 82 2.64 -18.43 10.83
C PHE A 82 2.25 -17.11 11.48
N HIS A 83 2.70 -16.01 10.89
CA HIS A 83 2.38 -14.67 11.35
C HIS A 83 1.06 -14.18 10.71
N PRO A 84 0.06 -13.72 11.50
CA PRO A 84 -1.18 -13.14 10.96
C PRO A 84 -0.97 -11.90 10.08
N ILE A 85 0.20 -11.26 10.18
CA ILE A 85 0.60 -10.15 9.31
C ILE A 85 0.81 -10.67 7.89
N GLY A 86 1.44 -11.83 7.69
CA GLY A 86 1.59 -12.40 6.35
C GLY A 86 0.25 -12.73 5.68
N TYR A 87 -0.71 -13.19 6.49
CA TYR A 87 -2.07 -13.49 6.02
C TYR A 87 -2.85 -12.23 5.65
N ILE A 88 -2.87 -11.21 6.52
CA ILE A 88 -3.60 -9.95 6.28
C ILE A 88 -2.92 -9.13 5.16
N VAL A 89 -1.59 -9.07 5.17
CA VAL A 89 -0.83 -8.31 4.19
C VAL A 89 -1.04 -8.92 2.82
N GLY A 90 -0.96 -10.25 2.65
CA GLY A 90 -1.10 -10.93 1.35
C GLY A 90 -2.36 -10.62 0.52
N VAL A 91 -3.43 -10.09 1.12
CA VAL A 91 -4.68 -9.69 0.43
C VAL A 91 -4.65 -8.23 -0.03
N THR A 92 -3.62 -7.48 0.33
CA THR A 92 -3.49 -6.05 -0.01
C THR A 92 -2.78 -5.87 -1.35
N TYR A 93 -3.07 -4.76 -2.05
CA TYR A 93 -2.48 -4.46 -3.37
C TYR A 93 -0.94 -4.50 -3.39
N ALA A 94 -0.29 -3.96 -2.36
CA ALA A 94 1.16 -3.87 -2.27
C ALA A 94 1.88 -5.23 -2.37
N PRO A 95 1.59 -6.25 -1.54
CA PRO A 95 2.22 -7.56 -1.64
C PRO A 95 1.84 -8.36 -2.88
N CYS A 96 0.68 -8.16 -3.51
CA CYS A 96 0.40 -8.77 -4.82
C CYS A 96 1.39 -8.33 -5.91
N HIS A 97 2.01 -7.15 -5.79
CA HIS A 97 3.05 -6.68 -6.69
C HIS A 97 4.46 -6.91 -6.15
N LEU A 98 4.61 -6.93 -4.82
CA LEU A 98 5.92 -7.02 -4.16
C LEU A 98 6.32 -8.45 -3.75
N TRP A 99 5.47 -9.45 -3.91
CA TRP A 99 5.75 -10.83 -3.46
C TRP A 99 7.06 -11.38 -4.07
N PHE A 100 7.27 -11.19 -5.37
CA PHE A 100 8.47 -11.66 -6.07
C PHE A 100 9.72 -10.94 -5.60
N SER A 101 9.66 -9.60 -5.47
CA SER A 101 10.77 -8.79 -4.96
C SER A 101 11.12 -9.16 -3.51
N THR A 102 10.11 -9.47 -2.70
CA THR A 102 10.28 -9.92 -1.31
C THR A 102 10.95 -11.29 -1.25
N LEU A 103 10.52 -12.24 -2.09
CA LEU A 103 11.16 -13.56 -2.20
C LEU A 103 12.61 -13.45 -2.67
N LEU A 104 12.86 -12.60 -3.66
CA LEU A 104 14.20 -12.33 -4.18
C LEU A 104 15.09 -11.72 -3.10
N GLY A 105 14.61 -10.72 -2.37
CA GLY A 105 15.33 -10.12 -1.24
C GLY A 105 15.62 -11.11 -0.12
N TRP A 106 14.67 -12.00 0.18
CA TRP A 106 14.88 -13.09 1.14
C TRP A 106 15.91 -14.11 0.66
N GLY A 107 15.87 -14.50 -0.62
CA GLY A 107 16.85 -15.41 -1.23
C GLY A 107 18.27 -14.83 -1.20
N ILE A 108 18.44 -13.56 -1.62
CA ILE A 108 19.75 -12.89 -1.55
C ILE A 108 20.23 -12.81 -0.10
N LYS A 109 19.34 -12.47 0.86
CA LYS A 109 19.72 -12.43 2.28
C LYS A 109 20.24 -13.78 2.77
N ILE A 110 19.59 -14.88 2.42
CA ILE A 110 20.04 -16.23 2.78
C ILE A 110 21.41 -16.53 2.16
N LEU A 111 21.58 -16.24 0.87
CA LEU A 111 22.86 -16.47 0.18
C LEU A 111 23.99 -15.66 0.82
N VAL A 112 23.77 -14.38 1.10
CA VAL A 112 24.77 -13.51 1.74
C VAL A 112 25.14 -14.03 3.13
N LEU A 113 24.15 -14.41 3.95
CA LEU A 113 24.42 -14.94 5.28
C LEU A 113 25.11 -16.31 5.26
N LYS A 114 24.76 -17.18 4.29
CA LYS A 114 25.30 -18.54 4.18
C LYS A 114 26.73 -18.56 3.64
N PHE A 115 27.07 -17.69 2.68
CA PHE A 115 28.39 -17.69 2.04
C PHE A 115 29.37 -16.67 2.63
N PHE A 116 28.89 -15.52 3.10
CA PHE A 116 29.76 -14.39 3.50
C PHE A 116 29.59 -13.94 4.96
N GLY A 117 28.68 -14.56 5.71
CA GLY A 117 28.45 -14.27 7.12
C GLY A 117 27.85 -12.89 7.41
N VAL A 118 27.76 -12.53 8.68
CA VAL A 118 27.07 -11.33 9.16
C VAL A 118 27.81 -10.03 8.75
N GLY A 119 29.13 -10.06 8.68
CA GLY A 119 29.95 -8.90 8.29
C GLY A 119 29.66 -8.40 6.87
N ALA A 120 29.47 -9.31 5.92
CA ALA A 120 29.11 -8.97 4.55
C ALA A 120 27.69 -8.40 4.45
N TYR A 121 26.74 -8.92 5.24
CA TYR A 121 25.39 -8.37 5.28
C TYR A 121 25.38 -6.87 5.66
N HIS A 122 26.20 -6.45 6.62
CA HIS A 122 26.35 -5.04 6.96
C HIS A 122 26.95 -4.19 5.82
N ARG A 123 27.82 -4.79 5.00
CA ARG A 123 28.42 -4.11 3.84
C ARG A 123 27.49 -3.99 2.65
N PHE A 124 26.59 -4.95 2.44
CA PHE A 124 25.58 -4.90 1.37
C PHE A 124 24.34 -4.05 1.71
N ARG A 125 24.07 -3.78 3.00
CA ARG A 125 22.98 -2.88 3.44
C ARG A 125 22.90 -1.55 2.67
N PRO A 126 23.99 -0.75 2.54
CA PRO A 126 23.94 0.52 1.81
C PRO A 126 23.59 0.35 0.33
N MET A 127 23.95 -0.76 -0.33
CA MET A 127 23.58 -1.03 -1.72
C MET A 127 22.06 -1.18 -1.89
N PHE A 128 21.41 -1.95 -1.01
CA PHE A 128 19.95 -2.10 -1.04
C PHE A 128 19.21 -0.81 -0.71
N LEU A 129 19.72 -0.03 0.25
CA LEU A 129 19.19 1.31 0.53
C LEU A 129 19.34 2.23 -0.68
N GLY A 130 20.46 2.13 -1.41
CA GLY A 130 20.68 2.86 -2.66
C GLY A 130 19.66 2.50 -3.74
N LEU A 131 19.29 1.23 -3.88
CA LEU A 131 18.24 0.81 -4.82
C LEU A 131 16.87 1.42 -4.47
N ILE A 132 16.50 1.39 -3.19
CA ILE A 132 15.24 1.99 -2.71
C ILE A 132 15.23 3.49 -2.99
N ILE A 133 16.30 4.19 -2.61
CA ILE A 133 16.42 5.65 -2.84
C ILE A 133 16.43 5.95 -4.35
N GLY A 134 17.06 5.10 -5.17
CA GLY A 134 17.09 5.24 -6.61
C GLY A 134 15.70 5.17 -7.25
N GLU A 135 14.84 4.26 -6.79
CA GLU A 135 13.45 4.19 -7.23
C GLU A 135 12.69 5.49 -6.92
N TYR A 136 12.76 5.96 -5.67
CA TYR A 136 12.14 7.23 -5.28
C TYR A 136 12.70 8.43 -6.05
N PHE A 137 14.01 8.46 -6.30
CA PHE A 137 14.67 9.53 -7.04
C PHE A 137 14.22 9.55 -8.51
N MET A 138 14.09 8.38 -9.14
CA MET A 138 13.58 8.25 -10.50
C MET A 138 12.12 8.71 -10.57
N SER A 139 11.27 8.28 -9.64
CA SER A 139 9.87 8.74 -9.56
C SER A 139 9.79 10.26 -9.37
N ALA A 140 10.58 10.84 -8.47
CA ALA A 140 10.62 12.29 -8.27
C ALA A 140 11.09 13.03 -9.53
N SER A 141 12.13 12.53 -10.19
CA SER A 141 12.67 13.12 -11.43
C SER A 141 11.61 13.17 -12.52
N TRP A 142 10.83 12.10 -12.69
CA TRP A 142 9.74 12.06 -13.65
C TRP A 142 8.59 13.00 -13.32
N VAL A 143 8.26 13.17 -12.03
CA VAL A 143 7.28 14.18 -11.60
C VAL A 143 7.76 15.59 -11.96
N PHE A 144 9.03 15.91 -11.72
CA PHE A 144 9.60 17.20 -12.13
C PHE A 144 9.55 17.41 -13.65
N VAL A 145 9.93 16.40 -14.44
CA VAL A 145 9.85 16.48 -15.90
C VAL A 145 8.40 16.66 -16.37
N GLY A 146 7.45 15.92 -15.80
CA GLY A 146 6.02 16.01 -16.12
C GLY A 146 5.42 17.39 -15.83
N LEU A 147 5.88 18.07 -14.78
CA LEU A 147 5.49 19.46 -14.49
C LEU A 147 5.91 20.43 -15.60
N PHE A 148 7.05 20.21 -16.24
CA PHE A 148 7.54 21.06 -17.33
C PHE A 148 6.94 20.69 -18.70
N THR A 149 6.76 19.41 -18.98
CA THR A 149 6.28 18.93 -20.29
C THR A 149 4.76 18.83 -20.41
N ARG A 150 4.02 18.99 -19.30
CA ARG A 150 2.56 18.74 -19.20
C ARG A 150 2.15 17.33 -19.65
N VAL A 151 3.09 16.39 -19.69
CA VAL A 151 2.80 14.98 -19.95
C VAL A 151 2.46 14.33 -18.62
N SER A 152 1.24 13.83 -18.49
CA SER A 152 0.73 13.27 -17.23
C SER A 152 1.52 12.02 -16.84
N TYR A 153 2.35 12.18 -15.81
CA TYR A 153 2.89 11.07 -15.03
C TYR A 153 1.95 10.76 -13.86
N TRP A 154 2.06 9.57 -13.28
CA TRP A 154 1.25 9.13 -12.12
C TRP A 154 1.13 10.25 -11.06
N GLY A 155 -0.07 10.85 -10.95
CA GLY A 155 -0.38 11.93 -10.00
C GLY A 155 -0.45 13.36 -10.56
N LEU A 156 -0.21 13.60 -11.85
CA LEU A 156 -0.38 14.92 -12.49
C LEU A 156 -1.67 14.99 -13.33
N PRO A 157 -2.32 16.17 -13.43
CA PRO A 157 -3.49 16.37 -14.28
C PRO A 157 -3.20 16.09 -15.76
N HIS A 158 -4.25 15.69 -16.48
CA HIS A 158 -4.33 15.56 -17.93
C HIS A 158 -4.66 16.90 -18.59
#